data_AF-A0AA47MLR2-F1
#
_entry.id   AF-A0AA47MLR2-F1
#
_cell.length_a   1.000
_cell.length_b   1.000
_cell.length_c   1.000
_cell.angle_alpha   90.00
_cell.angle_beta   90.00
_cell.angle_gamma   90.00
#
_symmetry.space_group_name_H-M   'P 1'
#
loop_
_entity.id
_entity.type
_entity.pdbx_description
1 polymer ?
#
loop_
_entity_poly.entity_id
_entity_poly.type
_entity_poly.pdbx_seq_one_letter_code
_entity_poly.pdbx_strand_id
1 'polypeptide(L)'
;MYADAGDHSILVLLDLSAAFDTVDHVTLVDMLRVCFSSPPTSNRTFAVVMNNFVSSHASLSSGVPQSSILGPILFSLYMLPLGHIIRQFRVEPPKDRTFVRLQRRHINVPLYSILSTITILGMLMAGAFLFFNIKNRNHRLIKMSSPYMNNLIILGGLLSYASIFLFGLDGGFVSDKEFETLCTVRTWILIVGYTTAFGAMFAKTWRVHAIFKNVKMKKKIIKDQKLLIIVGGMLLIDLCILICWQIVDPLKRTVEEYSLEVSGS
;
A
#
# COMPACT_ATOMS: atom_id res chain seq x y z
N MET A 1 -0.22 17.48 -14.27
CA MET A 1 0.76 17.74 -13.19
C MET A 1 0.25 18.76 -12.17
N TYR A 2 -1.03 19.18 -12.23
CA TYR A 2 -1.61 20.22 -11.37
C TYR A 2 -2.40 19.73 -10.14
N ALA A 3 -2.73 18.43 -10.05
CA ALA A 3 -3.61 17.92 -8.99
C ALA A 3 -2.89 17.51 -7.68
N ASP A 4 -1.56 17.40 -7.68
CA ASP A 4 -0.81 16.87 -6.52
C ASP A 4 -0.20 17.97 -5.62
N ALA A 5 -0.49 19.25 -5.85
CA ALA A 5 0.10 20.37 -5.09
C ALA A 5 -0.82 20.96 -4.00
N GLY A 6 -1.96 20.35 -3.72
CA GLY A 6 -2.95 20.90 -2.78
C GLY A 6 -3.75 22.09 -3.34
N ASP A 7 -3.64 22.35 -4.65
CA ASP A 7 -4.42 23.38 -5.34
C ASP A 7 -5.76 22.84 -5.83
N HIS A 8 -6.81 23.64 -5.65
CA HIS A 8 -8.18 23.31 -6.01
C HIS A 8 -8.34 23.09 -7.51
N SER A 9 -8.53 21.83 -7.92
CA SER A 9 -8.86 21.48 -9.31
C SER A 9 -10.38 21.56 -9.52
N ILE A 10 -10.83 22.52 -10.32
CA ILE A 10 -12.24 22.67 -10.71
C ILE A 10 -12.49 21.82 -11.95
N LEU A 11 -13.31 20.79 -11.81
CA LEU A 11 -13.82 20.01 -12.93
C LEU A 11 -15.05 20.73 -13.51
N VAL A 12 -14.88 21.36 -14.68
CA VAL A 12 -16.00 21.96 -15.42
C VAL A 12 -16.49 20.94 -16.46
N LEU A 13 -17.54 20.20 -16.10
CA LEU A 13 -18.27 19.36 -17.06
C LEU A 13 -19.26 20.27 -17.81
N LEU A 14 -18.93 20.61 -19.05
CA LEU A 14 -19.84 21.36 -19.92
C LEU A 14 -20.80 20.37 -20.59
N ASP A 15 -22.06 20.39 -20.16
CA ASP A 15 -23.13 19.71 -20.89
C ASP A 15 -23.42 20.49 -22.19
N LEU A 16 -22.79 20.05 -23.27
CA LEU A 16 -22.87 20.69 -24.56
C LEU A 16 -24.28 20.62 -25.16
N SER A 17 -25.11 19.62 -24.80
CA SER A 17 -26.47 19.48 -25.30
C SER A 17 -27.37 20.62 -24.81
N ALA A 18 -27.31 20.94 -23.51
CA ALA A 18 -28.01 22.08 -22.93
C ALA A 18 -27.44 23.43 -23.40
N ALA A 19 -26.14 23.48 -23.73
CA ALA A 19 -25.49 24.70 -24.21
C ALA A 19 -26.06 25.16 -25.56
N PHE A 20 -26.45 24.26 -26.46
CA PHE A 20 -27.07 24.60 -27.76
C PHE A 20 -28.39 25.36 -27.61
N ASP A 21 -29.14 25.14 -26.52
CA ASP A 21 -30.44 25.77 -26.26
C ASP A 21 -30.28 27.18 -25.65
N THR A 22 -29.12 27.46 -25.06
CA THR A 22 -28.82 28.72 -24.34
C THR A 22 -28.02 29.75 -25.14
N VAL A 23 -27.66 29.45 -26.40
CA VAL A 23 -26.88 30.39 -27.23
C VAL A 23 -27.73 31.63 -27.54
N ASP A 24 -27.29 32.79 -27.07
CA ASP A 24 -27.97 34.07 -27.33
C ASP A 24 -27.86 34.48 -28.81
N HIS A 25 -29.00 34.72 -29.46
CA HIS A 25 -29.03 35.01 -30.89
C HIS A 25 -28.44 36.38 -31.23
N VAL A 26 -28.55 37.38 -30.33
CA VAL A 26 -28.04 38.74 -30.57
C VAL A 26 -26.52 38.72 -30.61
N THR A 27 -25.90 38.13 -29.59
CA THR A 27 -24.44 37.96 -29.50
C THR A 27 -23.88 37.13 -30.66
N LEU A 28 -24.59 36.07 -31.05
CA LEU A 28 -24.20 35.21 -32.17
C LEU A 28 -24.30 35.92 -33.53
N VAL A 29 -25.36 36.71 -33.75
CA VAL A 29 -25.58 37.49 -34.97
C VAL A 29 -24.56 38.62 -35.08
N ASP A 30 -24.23 39.30 -33.98
CA ASP A 30 -23.19 40.34 -33.95
C ASP A 30 -21.80 39.76 -34.27
N MET A 31 -21.50 38.56 -33.76
CA MET A 31 -20.26 37.86 -34.10
C MET A 31 -20.22 37.41 -35.57
N LEU A 32 -21.36 36.99 -36.13
CA LEU A 32 -21.45 36.57 -37.54
C LEU A 32 -21.38 37.75 -38.52
N ARG A 33 -21.87 38.94 -38.15
CA ARG A 33 -21.79 40.16 -38.98
C ARG A 33 -20.35 40.58 -39.29
N VAL A 34 -19.40 40.21 -38.43
CA VAL A 34 -17.96 40.46 -38.66
C VAL A 34 -17.44 39.64 -39.85
N CYS A 35 -17.98 38.45 -40.08
CA CYS A 35 -17.53 37.53 -41.14
C CYS A 35 -18.49 37.44 -42.35
N PHE A 36 -19.77 37.75 -42.17
CA PHE A 36 -20.82 37.63 -43.19
C PHE A 36 -21.66 38.90 -43.27
N SER A 37 -21.75 39.51 -44.45
CA SER A 37 -22.50 40.75 -44.69
C SER A 37 -24.02 40.61 -44.50
N SER A 38 -24.56 39.38 -44.50
CA SER A 38 -25.96 39.10 -44.16
C SER A 38 -26.09 37.76 -43.43
N PRO A 39 -26.30 37.75 -42.10
CA PRO A 39 -26.34 36.50 -41.32
C PRO A 39 -27.65 35.72 -41.58
N PRO A 40 -27.57 34.40 -41.85
CA PRO A 40 -28.72 33.56 -42.25
C PRO A 40 -29.71 33.24 -41.11
N THR A 41 -29.49 33.79 -39.92
CA THR A 41 -30.26 33.50 -38.69
C THR A 41 -31.10 34.68 -38.20
N SER A 42 -31.22 35.76 -38.99
CA SER A 42 -32.03 36.92 -38.59
C SER A 42 -33.54 36.63 -38.72
N ASN A 43 -34.29 36.87 -37.64
CA ASN A 43 -35.76 36.92 -37.60
C ASN A 43 -36.52 35.58 -37.68
N ARG A 44 -36.17 34.59 -36.84
CA ARG A 44 -36.92 33.33 -36.72
C ARG A 44 -38.05 33.43 -35.69
N THR A 45 -39.23 32.90 -36.02
CA THR A 45 -40.37 32.78 -35.12
C THR A 45 -40.75 31.31 -34.91
N PHE A 46 -41.34 30.99 -33.76
CA PHE A 46 -41.85 29.66 -33.45
C PHE A 46 -43.32 29.74 -33.02
N ALA A 47 -44.06 28.66 -33.26
CA ALA A 47 -45.42 28.46 -32.80
C ALA A 47 -45.57 27.01 -32.35
N VAL A 48 -46.30 26.77 -31.27
CA VAL A 48 -46.51 25.43 -30.70
C VAL A 48 -47.86 24.91 -31.17
N VAL A 49 -47.88 23.67 -31.65
CA VAL A 49 -49.12 22.98 -32.08
C VAL A 49 -49.43 21.86 -31.10
N MET A 50 -50.61 21.88 -30.50
CA MET A 50 -51.12 20.77 -29.68
C MET A 50 -52.50 20.35 -30.21
N ASN A 51 -52.62 19.12 -30.69
CA ASN A 51 -53.77 18.62 -31.46
C ASN A 51 -54.08 19.51 -32.69
N ASN A 52 -55.27 20.14 -32.74
CA ASN A 52 -55.74 21.00 -33.84
C ASN A 52 -55.62 22.51 -33.53
N PHE A 53 -54.94 22.89 -32.44
CA PHE A 53 -54.75 24.30 -32.07
C PHE A 53 -53.29 24.70 -32.22
N VAL A 54 -53.06 25.85 -32.85
CA VAL A 54 -51.74 26.45 -33.11
C VAL A 54 -51.64 27.75 -32.31
N SER A 55 -50.54 27.96 -31.58
CA SER A 55 -50.29 29.21 -30.86
C SER A 55 -49.95 30.37 -31.81
N SER A 56 -50.03 31.61 -31.32
CA SER A 56 -49.46 32.76 -32.03
C SER A 56 -47.93 32.61 -32.19
N HIS A 57 -47.39 33.24 -33.23
CA HIS A 57 -45.97 33.26 -33.51
C HIS A 57 -45.22 34.10 -32.46
N ALA A 58 -44.21 33.51 -31.83
CA ALA A 58 -43.29 34.17 -30.91
C ALA A 58 -41.88 34.24 -31.50
N SER A 59 -41.16 35.33 -31.26
CA SER A 59 -39.79 35.53 -31.73
C SER A 59 -38.82 34.66 -30.94
N LEU A 60 -37.92 33.95 -31.61
CA LEU A 60 -36.94 33.08 -30.95
C LEU A 60 -35.69 33.91 -30.58
N SER A 61 -35.45 34.15 -29.29
CA SER A 61 -34.32 34.97 -28.81
C SER A 61 -33.06 34.18 -28.45
N SER A 62 -33.16 32.85 -28.34
CA SER A 62 -32.04 31.97 -27.96
C SER A 62 -32.15 30.59 -28.62
N GLY A 63 -31.01 29.91 -28.74
CA GLY A 63 -30.90 28.55 -29.24
C GLY A 63 -30.42 28.46 -30.69
N VAL A 64 -29.85 27.32 -31.06
CA VAL A 64 -29.44 27.02 -32.45
C VAL A 64 -30.35 25.91 -32.99
N PRO A 65 -30.82 25.95 -34.25
CA PRO A 65 -31.61 24.85 -34.83
C PRO A 65 -30.81 23.53 -34.80
N GLN A 66 -31.15 22.63 -33.89
CA GLN A 66 -30.49 21.33 -33.72
C GLN A 66 -30.67 20.38 -34.92
N SER A 67 -31.66 20.64 -35.80
CA SER A 67 -31.98 19.81 -36.97
C SER A 67 -31.24 20.20 -38.26
N SER A 68 -30.24 21.08 -38.19
CA SER A 68 -29.49 21.55 -39.36
C SER A 68 -28.00 21.20 -39.27
N ILE A 69 -27.39 20.82 -40.39
CA ILE A 69 -25.93 20.59 -40.55
C ILE A 69 -25.10 21.81 -40.09
N LEU A 70 -25.74 23.00 -40.06
CA LEU A 70 -25.14 24.26 -39.66
C LEU A 70 -24.98 24.42 -38.13
N GLY A 71 -25.69 23.64 -37.32
CA GLY A 71 -25.66 23.77 -35.85
C GLY A 71 -24.28 23.61 -35.22
N PRO A 72 -23.54 22.51 -35.51
CA PRO A 72 -22.18 22.31 -35.01
C PRO A 72 -21.19 23.38 -35.49
N ILE A 73 -21.36 23.90 -36.71
CA ILE A 73 -20.50 24.95 -37.27
C ILE A 73 -20.71 26.27 -36.52
N LEU A 74 -21.98 26.62 -36.26
CA LEU A 74 -22.35 27.84 -35.56
C LEU A 74 -21.91 27.82 -34.09
N PHE A 75 -22.03 26.67 -33.44
CA PHE A 75 -21.53 26.45 -32.09
C PHE A 75 -20.01 26.49 -32.01
N SER A 76 -19.31 25.91 -32.99
CA SER A 76 -17.84 25.98 -33.07
C SER A 76 -17.37 27.43 -33.20
N LEU A 77 -18.05 28.25 -34.02
CA LEU A 77 -17.76 29.68 -34.15
C LEU A 77 -18.02 30.46 -32.85
N TYR A 78 -19.13 30.18 -32.16
CA TYR A 78 -19.46 30.79 -30.87
C TYR A 78 -18.44 30.46 -29.77
N MET A 79 -17.85 29.26 -29.79
CA MET A 79 -16.85 28.81 -28.82
C MET A 79 -15.41 29.24 -29.17
N LEU A 80 -15.15 29.83 -30.35
CA LEU A 80 -13.81 30.29 -30.75
C LEU A 80 -13.16 31.28 -29.76
N PRO A 81 -13.87 32.29 -29.22
CA PRO A 81 -13.29 33.21 -28.23
C PRO A 81 -12.91 32.49 -26.94
N LEU A 82 -13.69 31.47 -26.54
CA LEU A 82 -13.38 30.64 -25.38
C LEU A 82 -12.06 29.88 -25.58
N GLY A 83 -11.83 29.36 -26.79
CA GLY A 83 -10.55 28.73 -27.15
C GLY A 83 -9.35 29.69 -27.03
N HIS A 84 -9.54 30.98 -27.36
CA HIS A 84 -8.50 31.99 -27.19
C HIS A 84 -8.23 32.30 -25.71
N ILE A 85 -9.29 32.43 -24.92
CA ILE A 85 -9.22 32.64 -23.46
C ILE A 85 -8.49 31.47 -22.78
N ILE A 86 -8.85 30.22 -23.10
CA ILE A 86 -8.22 29.01 -22.54
C ILE A 86 -6.70 28.99 -22.83
N ARG A 87 -6.29 29.36 -24.05
CA ARG A 87 -4.87 29.49 -24.44
C ARG A 87 -4.17 30.63 -23.71
N GLN A 88 -4.84 31.77 -23.51
CA GLN A 88 -4.30 32.93 -22.79
C GLN A 88 -4.06 32.61 -21.31
N PHE A 89 -4.92 31.79 -20.69
CA PHE A 89 -4.76 31.31 -19.33
C PHE A 89 -3.80 30.10 -19.20
N ARG A 90 -3.14 29.67 -20.28
CA ARG A 90 -2.22 28.51 -20.34
C ARG A 90 -2.81 27.20 -19.78
N VAL A 91 -4.13 27.04 -19.87
CA VAL A 91 -4.78 25.80 -19.45
C VAL A 91 -4.62 24.78 -20.57
N GLU A 92 -3.81 23.75 -20.34
CA GLU A 92 -3.66 22.65 -21.30
C GLU A 92 -4.97 21.85 -21.37
N PRO A 93 -5.46 21.52 -22.58
CA PRO A 93 -6.64 20.67 -22.70
C PRO A 93 -6.40 19.31 -22.04
N PRO A 94 -7.42 18.72 -21.38
CA PRO A 94 -7.29 17.40 -20.79
C PRO A 94 -6.91 16.38 -21.86
N LYS A 95 -6.06 15.42 -21.49
CA LYS A 95 -5.64 14.35 -22.39
C LYS A 95 -6.68 13.24 -22.37
N ASP A 96 -7.06 12.72 -23.54
CA ASP A 96 -8.05 11.63 -23.70
C ASP A 96 -7.64 10.29 -23.05
N ARG A 97 -6.41 10.20 -22.52
CA ARG A 97 -5.91 9.00 -21.84
C ARG A 97 -5.69 9.25 -20.35
N THR A 98 -6.12 8.30 -19.54
CA THR A 98 -5.79 8.25 -18.12
C THR A 98 -4.31 7.90 -17.95
N PHE A 99 -3.65 8.51 -16.97
CA PHE A 99 -2.26 8.22 -16.62
C PHE A 99 -2.22 7.25 -15.46
N VAL A 100 -1.81 6.00 -15.72
CA VAL A 100 -1.55 5.03 -14.65
C VAL A 100 -0.20 5.34 -14.03
N ARG A 101 -0.20 5.73 -12.75
CA ARG A 101 1.03 5.86 -11.95
C ARG A 101 1.18 4.63 -11.07
N LEU A 102 2.22 3.85 -11.33
CA LEU A 102 2.61 2.75 -10.47
C LEU A 102 3.19 3.34 -9.18
N GLN A 103 2.43 3.24 -8.08
CA GLN A 103 2.86 3.66 -6.76
C GLN A 103 3.19 2.42 -5.92
N ARG A 104 4.42 2.34 -5.42
CA ARG A 104 4.81 1.25 -4.51
C ARG A 104 4.14 1.48 -3.15
N ARG A 105 3.41 0.48 -2.65
CA ARG A 105 2.90 0.49 -1.29
C ARG A 105 4.05 0.29 -0.32
N HIS A 106 4.40 1.35 0.39
CA HIS A 106 5.41 1.31 1.44
C HIS A 106 4.77 1.04 2.81
N ILE A 107 5.58 0.47 3.71
CA ILE A 107 5.21 0.28 5.10
C ILE A 107 5.00 1.65 5.76
N ASN A 108 3.92 1.80 6.53
CA ASN A 108 3.64 3.03 7.26
C ASN A 108 4.73 3.29 8.31
N VAL A 109 5.55 4.33 8.10
CA VAL A 109 6.72 4.66 8.93
C VAL A 109 6.36 4.84 10.42
N PRO A 110 5.28 5.54 10.79
CA PRO A 110 4.76 5.57 12.16
C PRO A 110 4.57 4.19 12.81
N LEU A 111 3.95 3.24 12.11
CA LEU A 111 3.73 1.88 12.64
C LEU A 111 5.06 1.16 12.85
N TYR A 112 5.96 1.24 11.89
CA TYR A 112 7.29 0.64 12.00
C TYR A 112 8.09 1.22 13.17
N SER A 113 8.00 2.54 13.39
CA SER A 113 8.66 3.22 14.51
C SER A 113 8.13 2.71 15.86
N ILE A 114 6.81 2.54 16.02
CA ILE A 114 6.20 2.01 17.25
C ILE A 114 6.64 0.57 17.52
N LEU A 115 6.63 -0.29 16.50
CA LEU A 115 7.07 -1.68 16.64
C LEU A 115 8.55 -1.78 17.00
N SER A 116 9.38 -0.92 16.41
CA SER A 116 10.82 -0.87 16.69
C SER A 116 11.12 -0.44 18.12
N THR A 117 10.46 0.60 18.65
CA THR A 117 10.70 1.06 20.03
C THR A 117 10.30 0.01 21.07
N ILE A 118 9.15 -0.66 20.87
CA ILE A 118 8.73 -1.78 21.73
C ILE A 118 9.76 -2.92 21.70
N THR A 119 10.29 -3.24 20.52
CA THR A 119 11.29 -4.29 20.34
C THR A 119 12.60 -3.94 21.05
N ILE A 120 13.06 -2.69 20.99
CA ILE A 120 14.27 -2.22 21.69
C ILE A 120 14.10 -2.37 23.21
N LEU A 121 12.95 -1.95 23.75
CA LEU A 121 12.64 -2.14 25.17
C LEU A 121 12.64 -3.62 25.57
N GLY A 122 12.06 -4.48 24.72
CA GLY A 122 12.07 -5.94 24.90
C GLY A 122 13.49 -6.53 24.92
N MET A 123 14.37 -6.09 24.01
CA MET A 123 15.76 -6.53 23.97
C MET A 123 16.56 -6.08 25.21
N LEU A 124 16.37 -4.84 25.67
CA LEU A 124 17.01 -4.34 26.88
C LEU A 124 16.57 -5.15 28.11
N MET A 125 15.27 -5.43 28.24
CA MET A 125 14.73 -6.25 29.32
C MET A 125 15.26 -7.69 29.26
N ALA A 126 15.29 -8.31 28.07
CA ALA A 126 15.85 -9.64 27.87
C ALA A 126 17.35 -9.69 28.22
N GLY A 127 18.12 -8.67 27.83
CA GLY A 127 19.53 -8.53 28.19
C GLY A 127 19.76 -8.43 29.70
N ALA A 128 18.91 -7.66 30.40
CA ALA A 128 18.95 -7.57 31.86
C ALA A 128 18.64 -8.93 32.52
N PHE A 129 17.64 -9.67 32.04
CA PHE A 129 17.33 -11.01 32.55
C PHE A 129 18.42 -12.03 32.27
N LEU A 130 19.08 -11.95 31.11
CA LEU A 130 20.22 -12.79 30.78
C LEU A 130 21.39 -12.52 31.73
N PHE A 131 21.73 -11.24 31.91
CA PHE A 131 22.78 -10.81 32.84
C PHE A 131 22.48 -11.28 34.28
N PHE A 132 21.25 -11.10 34.74
CA PHE A 132 20.81 -11.55 36.06
C PHE A 132 20.94 -13.08 36.23
N ASN A 133 20.51 -13.87 35.23
CA ASN A 133 20.63 -15.33 35.26
C ASN A 133 22.10 -15.78 35.30
N ILE A 134 22.97 -15.13 34.53
CA ILE A 134 24.40 -15.47 34.48
C ILE A 134 25.08 -15.09 35.79
N LYS A 135 24.83 -13.89 36.33
CA LYS A 135 25.45 -13.41 37.57
C LYS A 135 25.05 -14.27 38.77
N ASN A 136 23.77 -14.58 38.90
CA ASN A 136 23.22 -15.32 40.04
C ASN A 136 23.14 -16.84 39.78
N ARG A 137 23.87 -17.38 38.79
CA ARG A 137 23.83 -18.80 38.38
C ARG A 137 24.08 -19.81 39.52
N ASN A 138 24.82 -19.41 40.55
CA ASN A 138 25.18 -20.27 41.68
C ASN A 138 24.10 -20.31 42.77
N HIS A 139 23.12 -19.39 42.74
CA HIS A 139 22.03 -19.36 43.70
C HIS A 139 21.13 -20.59 43.56
N ARG A 140 20.73 -21.20 44.69
CA ARG A 140 20.03 -22.49 44.73
C ARG A 140 18.76 -22.51 43.87
N LEU A 141 17.95 -21.44 43.91
CA LEU A 141 16.72 -21.32 43.13
C LEU A 141 16.98 -21.30 41.61
N ILE A 142 18.00 -20.54 41.17
CA ILE A 142 18.36 -20.43 39.75
C ILE A 142 18.98 -21.73 39.25
N LYS A 143 19.79 -22.40 40.08
CA LYS A 143 20.37 -23.70 39.74
C LYS A 143 19.31 -24.79 39.52
N MET A 144 18.21 -24.76 40.29
CA MET A 144 17.10 -25.71 40.12
C MET A 144 16.31 -25.50 38.83
N SER A 145 16.23 -24.27 38.32
CA SER A 145 15.41 -23.92 37.14
C SER A 145 16.07 -24.23 35.80
N SER A 146 17.25 -24.89 35.78
CA SER A 146 18.05 -25.18 34.59
C SER A 146 18.58 -23.90 33.89
N PRO A 147 19.59 -23.21 34.46
CA PRO A 147 20.00 -21.88 34.01
C PRO A 147 20.50 -21.87 32.56
N TYR A 148 21.17 -22.94 32.09
CA TYR A 148 21.59 -23.05 30.69
C TYR A 148 20.42 -23.06 29.70
N MET A 149 19.31 -23.73 30.03
CA MET A 149 18.11 -23.75 29.18
C MET A 149 17.44 -22.38 29.15
N ASN A 150 17.34 -21.70 30.30
CA ASN A 150 16.78 -20.35 30.36
C ASN A 150 17.64 -19.34 29.57
N ASN A 151 18.97 -19.44 29.64
CA ASN A 151 19.86 -18.61 28.84
C ASN A 151 19.66 -18.86 27.33
N LEU A 152 19.47 -20.13 26.93
CA LEU A 152 19.22 -20.49 25.54
C LEU A 152 17.87 -19.97 25.04
N ILE A 153 16.82 -19.99 25.88
CA ILE A 153 15.51 -19.38 25.58
C ILE A 153 15.66 -17.87 25.35
N ILE A 154 16.38 -17.17 26.23
CA ILE A 154 16.59 -15.72 26.11
C ILE A 154 17.40 -15.40 24.84
N LEU A 155 18.45 -16.16 24.55
CA LEU A 155 19.24 -15.99 23.31
C LEU A 155 18.38 -16.21 22.06
N GLY A 156 17.55 -17.26 22.02
CA GLY A 156 16.61 -17.48 20.92
C GLY A 156 15.62 -16.32 20.75
N GLY A 157 15.10 -15.77 21.86
CA GLY A 157 14.25 -14.59 21.86
C GLY A 157 14.94 -13.32 21.35
N LEU A 158 16.21 -13.09 21.72
CA LEU A 158 17.01 -11.97 21.19
C LEU A 158 17.25 -12.10 19.69
N LEU A 159 17.53 -13.32 19.18
CA LEU A 159 17.63 -13.57 17.74
C LEU A 159 16.30 -13.24 17.03
N SER A 160 15.17 -13.69 17.58
CA SER A 160 13.86 -13.39 17.01
C SER A 160 13.56 -11.88 16.99
N TYR A 161 13.94 -11.14 18.04
CA TYR A 161 13.82 -9.67 18.04
C TYR A 161 14.69 -9.00 16.97
N ALA A 162 15.90 -9.51 16.71
CA ALA A 162 16.75 -8.98 15.64
C ALA A 162 16.08 -9.09 14.26
N SER A 163 15.25 -10.14 14.04
CA SER A 163 14.51 -10.27 12.79
C SER A 163 13.56 -9.10 12.53
N ILE A 164 12.91 -8.53 13.55
CA ILE A 164 11.92 -7.45 13.41
C ILE A 164 12.54 -6.20 12.74
N PHE A 165 13.79 -5.89 13.02
CA PHE A 165 14.49 -4.78 12.34
C PHE A 165 14.74 -5.07 10.86
N LEU A 166 15.03 -6.33 10.52
CA LEU A 166 15.18 -6.77 9.13
C LEU A 166 13.84 -6.76 8.38
N PHE A 167 12.71 -6.97 9.07
CA PHE A 167 11.37 -6.86 8.49
C PHE A 167 11.06 -5.42 8.04
N GLY A 168 11.66 -4.40 8.66
CA GLY A 168 11.42 -2.99 8.35
C GLY A 168 12.17 -2.44 7.15
N LEU A 169 13.19 -3.14 6.67
CA LEU A 169 13.98 -2.73 5.51
C LEU A 169 13.24 -3.13 4.23
N ASP A 170 12.36 -2.24 3.77
CA ASP A 170 11.64 -2.38 2.50
C ASP A 170 12.54 -2.01 1.30
N GLY A 171 12.19 -2.47 0.10
CA GLY A 171 12.93 -2.23 -1.16
C GLY A 171 12.95 -0.77 -1.64
N GLY A 172 12.47 0.17 -0.82
CA GLY A 172 12.66 1.61 -1.01
C GLY A 172 13.98 2.16 -0.43
N PHE A 173 14.59 1.46 0.54
CA PHE A 173 15.83 1.89 1.19
C PHE A 173 17.07 1.13 0.71
N VAL A 174 16.87 -0.02 0.08
CA VAL A 174 17.89 -1.03 -0.18
C VAL A 174 17.82 -1.45 -1.66
N SER A 175 18.97 -1.77 -2.27
CA SER A 175 19.02 -2.23 -3.66
C SER A 175 18.33 -3.58 -3.84
N ASP A 176 17.91 -3.90 -5.06
CA ASP A 176 17.13 -5.11 -5.36
C ASP A 176 17.87 -6.40 -4.96
N LYS A 177 19.19 -6.47 -5.21
CA LYS A 177 20.03 -7.62 -4.84
C LYS A 177 20.19 -7.78 -3.34
N GLU A 178 20.37 -6.66 -2.64
CA GLU A 178 20.50 -6.65 -1.19
C GLU A 178 19.17 -7.06 -0.53
N PHE A 179 18.03 -6.67 -1.10
CA PHE A 179 16.70 -7.08 -0.63
C PHE A 179 16.50 -8.60 -0.69
N GLU A 180 16.93 -9.27 -1.76
CA GLU A 180 16.87 -10.74 -1.86
C GLU A 180 17.71 -11.43 -0.76
N THR A 181 18.90 -10.90 -0.48
CA THR A 181 19.74 -11.43 0.62
C THR A 181 19.12 -11.18 1.98
N LEU A 182 18.51 -10.01 2.21
CA LEU A 182 17.81 -9.68 3.46
C LEU A 182 16.60 -10.59 3.69
N CYS A 183 15.81 -10.90 2.66
CA CYS A 183 14.70 -11.85 2.75
C CYS A 183 15.16 -13.24 3.22
N THR A 184 16.30 -13.71 2.70
CA THR A 184 16.92 -14.97 3.11
C THR A 184 17.35 -14.89 4.59
N VAL A 185 18.17 -13.89 4.95
CA VAL A 185 18.71 -13.73 6.31
C VAL A 185 17.60 -13.57 7.35
N ARG A 186 16.56 -12.80 7.04
CA ARG A 186 15.37 -12.59 7.88
C ARG A 186 14.70 -13.92 8.25
N THR A 187 14.49 -14.77 7.26
CA THR A 187 13.84 -16.09 7.45
C THR A 187 14.72 -17.01 8.29
N TRP A 188 16.02 -17.03 8.01
CA TRP A 188 17.00 -17.81 8.76
C TRP A 188 17.10 -17.41 10.23
N ILE A 189 17.27 -16.11 10.53
CA ILE A 189 17.39 -15.62 11.91
C ILE A 189 16.11 -15.92 12.70
N LEU A 190 14.93 -15.73 12.08
CA LEU A 190 13.64 -15.99 12.74
C LEU A 190 13.47 -17.47 13.09
N ILE A 191 13.76 -18.37 12.15
CA ILE A 191 13.60 -19.82 12.37
C ILE A 191 14.62 -20.33 13.38
N VAL A 192 15.89 -19.94 13.25
CA VAL A 192 16.94 -20.30 14.22
C VAL A 192 16.61 -19.81 15.62
N GLY A 193 16.14 -18.56 15.76
CA GLY A 193 15.71 -18.00 17.03
C GLY A 193 14.52 -18.74 17.65
N TYR A 194 13.48 -18.98 16.84
CA TYR A 194 12.28 -19.71 17.24
C TYR A 194 12.60 -21.15 17.69
N THR A 195 13.31 -21.92 16.88
CA THR A 195 13.66 -23.31 17.17
C THR A 195 14.54 -23.43 18.40
N THR A 196 15.50 -22.51 18.57
CA THR A 196 16.36 -22.48 19.77
C THR A 196 15.53 -22.23 21.03
N ALA A 197 14.62 -21.26 21.01
CA ALA A 197 13.78 -20.92 22.15
C ALA A 197 12.77 -22.03 22.47
N PHE A 198 12.03 -22.51 21.47
CA PHE A 198 11.00 -23.53 21.64
C PHE A 198 11.62 -24.89 21.98
N GLY A 199 12.72 -25.27 21.33
CA GLY A 199 13.47 -26.50 21.62
C GLY A 199 13.99 -26.52 23.05
N ALA A 200 14.53 -25.40 23.56
CA ALA A 200 14.97 -25.28 24.94
C ALA A 200 13.81 -25.39 25.95
N MET A 201 12.65 -24.82 25.63
CA MET A 201 11.43 -24.99 26.43
C MET A 201 10.98 -26.45 26.48
N PHE A 202 10.94 -27.12 25.32
CA PHE A 202 10.59 -28.53 25.23
C PHE A 202 11.57 -29.41 26.02
N ALA A 203 12.88 -29.19 25.89
CA ALA A 203 13.90 -29.93 26.62
C ALA A 203 13.75 -29.77 28.14
N LYS A 204 13.34 -28.58 28.61
CA LYS A 204 13.06 -28.30 30.03
C LYS A 204 11.83 -29.07 30.53
N THR A 205 10.74 -29.08 29.76
CA THR A 205 9.52 -29.84 30.09
C THR A 205 9.78 -31.35 30.05
N TRP A 206 10.54 -31.82 29.05
CA TRP A 206 10.93 -33.22 28.92
C TRP A 206 11.76 -33.70 30.11
N ARG A 207 12.69 -32.87 30.62
CA ARG A 207 13.47 -33.18 31.84
C ARG A 207 12.55 -33.49 33.02
N VAL A 208 11.51 -32.68 33.23
CA VAL A 208 10.54 -32.87 34.33
C VAL A 208 9.78 -34.18 34.13
N HIS A 209 9.24 -34.41 32.93
CA HIS A 209 8.54 -35.65 32.60
C HIS A 209 9.43 -36.90 32.80
N ALA A 210 10.68 -36.84 32.38
CA ALA A 210 11.64 -37.94 32.51
C ALA A 210 12.02 -38.25 33.98
N ILE A 211 11.94 -37.26 34.87
CA ILE A 211 12.13 -37.45 36.31
C ILE A 211 10.91 -38.17 36.92
N PHE A 212 9.69 -37.73 36.61
CA PHE A 212 8.46 -38.30 37.17
C PHE A 212 8.11 -39.70 36.64
N LYS A 213 8.47 -40.01 35.39
CA LYS A 213 8.24 -41.34 34.79
C LYS A 213 9.09 -42.45 35.44
N ASN A 214 10.10 -42.09 36.24
CA ASN A 214 11.05 -43.02 36.82
C ASN A 214 10.49 -43.66 38.10
N VAL A 215 9.65 -44.69 37.95
CA VAL A 215 8.88 -45.39 39.01
C VAL A 215 9.73 -45.86 40.20
N LYS A 216 11.02 -46.15 40.00
CA LYS A 216 11.91 -46.62 41.07
C LYS A 216 12.45 -45.51 41.98
N MET A 217 12.07 -44.23 41.81
CA MET A 217 12.52 -43.07 42.63
C MET A 217 14.04 -43.00 42.86
N LYS A 218 14.84 -43.70 42.04
CA LYS A 218 16.30 -43.61 42.08
C LYS A 218 16.68 -42.28 41.46
N LYS A 219 17.46 -41.48 42.18
CA LYS A 219 17.94 -40.16 41.74
C LYS A 219 18.69 -40.26 40.40
N LYS A 220 17.97 -40.09 39.28
CA LYS A 220 18.55 -40.06 37.93
C LYS A 220 18.99 -38.63 37.63
N ILE A 221 20.29 -38.38 37.66
CA ILE A 221 20.86 -37.08 37.32
C ILE A 221 20.95 -36.99 35.79
N ILE A 222 20.07 -36.20 35.18
CA ILE A 222 20.15 -35.88 33.75
C ILE A 222 21.11 -34.70 33.58
N LYS A 223 22.20 -34.90 32.82
CA LYS A 223 23.19 -33.84 32.52
C LYS A 223 22.65 -32.87 31.47
N ASP A 224 22.98 -31.58 31.62
CA ASP A 224 22.55 -30.53 30.69
C ASP A 224 23.07 -30.74 29.25
N GLN A 225 24.22 -31.42 29.09
CA GLN A 225 24.75 -31.82 27.78
C GLN A 225 23.75 -32.63 26.95
N LYS A 226 23.00 -33.57 27.56
CA LYS A 226 22.01 -34.38 26.83
C LYS A 226 20.85 -33.54 26.34
N LEU A 227 20.41 -32.58 27.14
CA LEU A 227 19.35 -31.66 26.75
C LEU A 227 19.83 -30.74 25.62
N LEU A 228 21.06 -30.24 25.70
CA LEU A 228 21.64 -29.40 24.64
C LEU A 228 21.78 -30.16 23.32
N ILE A 229 22.11 -31.45 23.35
CA ILE A 229 22.10 -32.32 22.17
C ILE A 229 20.69 -32.44 21.56
N ILE A 230 19.63 -32.56 22.38
CA ILE A 230 18.24 -32.60 21.88
C ILE A 230 17.89 -31.30 21.15
N VAL A 231 18.21 -30.14 21.75
CA VAL A 231 17.95 -28.83 21.12
C VAL A 231 18.79 -28.64 19.85
N GLY A 232 20.07 -29.01 19.90
CA GLY A 232 20.97 -28.96 18.74
C GLY A 232 20.52 -29.88 17.60
N GLY A 233 19.95 -31.04 17.92
CA GLY A 233 19.35 -31.95 16.94
C GLY A 233 18.12 -31.34 16.25
N MET A 234 17.22 -30.70 17.01
CA MET A 234 16.08 -29.97 16.43
C MET A 234 16.53 -28.83 15.51
N LEU A 235 17.53 -28.05 15.97
CA LEU A 235 18.11 -26.97 15.19
C LEU A 235 18.79 -27.47 13.91
N LEU A 236 19.50 -28.60 13.96
CA LEU A 236 20.15 -29.18 12.79
C LEU A 236 19.14 -29.57 11.72
N ILE A 237 18.00 -30.15 12.10
CA ILE A 237 16.93 -30.51 11.16
C ILE A 237 16.43 -29.27 10.42
N ASP A 238 16.13 -28.18 11.15
CA ASP A 238 15.64 -26.94 10.54
C ASP A 238 16.72 -26.27 9.66
N LEU A 239 17.98 -26.31 10.07
CA LEU A 239 19.09 -25.83 9.23
C LEU A 239 19.22 -26.65 7.93
N CYS A 240 19.09 -27.97 8.00
CA CYS A 240 19.07 -28.80 6.80
C CYS A 240 17.91 -28.44 5.86
N ILE A 241 16.71 -28.26 6.41
CA ILE A 241 15.53 -27.85 5.63
C ILE A 241 15.78 -26.50 4.94
N LEU A 242 16.32 -25.52 5.67
CA LEU A 242 16.60 -24.19 5.13
C LEU A 242 17.70 -24.20 4.06
N ILE A 243 18.77 -24.97 4.26
CA ILE A 243 19.84 -25.12 3.28
C ILE A 243 19.30 -25.78 2.00
N CYS A 244 18.54 -26.88 2.15
CA CYS A 244 17.92 -27.55 1.02
C CYS A 244 16.97 -26.60 0.27
N TRP A 245 16.14 -25.85 0.99
CA TRP A 245 15.24 -24.88 0.38
C TRP A 245 16.00 -23.78 -0.37
N GLN A 246 17.05 -23.21 0.24
CA GLN A 246 17.88 -22.18 -0.39
C GLN A 246 18.56 -22.66 -1.68
N ILE A 247 18.95 -23.94 -1.74
CA ILE A 247 19.59 -24.53 -2.93
C ILE A 247 18.58 -24.81 -4.04
N VAL A 248 17.40 -25.34 -3.68
CA VAL A 248 16.39 -25.75 -4.66
C VAL A 248 15.63 -24.54 -5.22
N ASP A 249 15.23 -23.61 -4.35
CA ASP A 249 14.41 -22.47 -4.72
C ASP A 249 14.74 -21.24 -3.83
N PRO A 250 15.79 -20.46 -4.18
CA PRO A 250 16.15 -19.28 -3.41
C PRO A 250 15.08 -18.20 -3.54
N LEU A 251 14.82 -17.47 -2.44
CA LEU A 251 13.87 -16.36 -2.45
C LEU A 251 14.30 -15.29 -3.46
N LYS A 252 13.42 -14.99 -4.40
CA LYS A 252 13.57 -13.92 -5.38
C LYS A 252 12.51 -12.86 -5.16
N ARG A 253 12.83 -11.62 -5.53
CA ARG A 253 11.87 -10.54 -5.47
C ARG A 253 10.87 -10.67 -6.62
N THR A 254 9.58 -10.72 -6.30
CA THR A 254 8.50 -10.57 -7.28
C THR A 254 7.75 -9.26 -7.04
N VAL A 255 7.23 -8.66 -8.10
CA VAL A 255 6.40 -7.46 -8.04
C VAL A 255 5.03 -7.85 -8.56
N GLU A 256 4.04 -7.78 -7.68
CA GLU A 256 2.64 -8.00 -8.02
C GLU A 256 1.97 -6.65 -8.27
N GLU A 257 1.32 -6.51 -9.43
CA GLU A 257 0.53 -5.33 -9.77
C GLU A 257 -0.93 -5.58 -9.38
N TYR A 258 -1.42 -4.80 -8.42
CA TYR A 258 -2.80 -4.89 -7.97
C TYR A 258 -3.72 -3.97 -8.80
N SER A 259 -4.97 -4.39 -8.99
CA SER A 259 -6.00 -3.60 -9.68
C SER A 259 -6.23 -2.25 -8.99
N LEU A 260 -6.59 -1.25 -9.80
CA LEU A 260 -6.82 0.13 -9.36
C LEU A 260 -7.82 0.19 -8.19
N GLU A 261 -7.38 0.78 -7.07
CA GLU A 261 -8.32 1.26 -6.05
C GLU A 261 -9.10 2.43 -6.65
N VAL A 262 -10.41 2.26 -6.79
CA VAL A 262 -11.31 3.38 -7.08
C VAL A 262 -11.19 4.32 -5.89
N SER A 263 -10.37 5.36 -6.03
CA SER A 263 -10.25 6.40 -5.02
C SER A 263 -11.63 7.04 -4.90
N GLY A 264 -12.37 6.64 -3.86
CA GLY A 264 -13.65 7.22 -3.52
C GLY A 264 -13.47 8.71 -3.30
N SER A 265 -14.26 9.47 -4.07
CA SER A 265 -14.55 10.89 -3.94
C SER A 265 -14.84 11.34 -2.52
#